data_AF-A0A2V8P9H1-F1
#
_entry.id   AF-A0A2V8P9H1-F1
#
_cell.length_a   1.000
_cell.length_b   1.000
_cell.length_c   1.000
_cell.angle_alpha   90.00
_cell.angle_beta   90.00
_cell.angle_gamma   90.00
#
_symmetry.space_group_name_H-M   'P 1'
#
loop_
_entity.id
_entity.type
_entity.pdbx_description
1 polymer ?
#
loop_
_entity_poly.entity_id
_entity_poly.type
_entity_poly.pdbx_seq_one_letter_code
_entity_poly.pdbx_strand_id
1 'polypeptide(L)'
;MSISVTGTVEPSRQEVYADATQRIFSEENIVKEQLESLVSEMIDRRIYLEEALNEFEKKFIQSALTKSGGNQTKAAKVLGVHRNTLNRKVILHKLNGHKPKP
;
A
#
# COMPACT_ATOMS: atom_id res chain seq x y z
N MET A 1 -20.54 58.38 1.33
CA MET A 1 -19.34 57.51 1.38
C MET A 1 -19.81 56.07 1.44
N SER A 2 -19.58 55.30 0.39
CA SER A 2 -19.91 53.88 0.30
C SER A 2 -18.71 53.05 0.77
N ILE A 3 -18.94 52.16 1.74
CA ILE A 3 -17.94 51.17 2.16
C ILE A 3 -18.50 49.80 1.75
N SER A 4 -17.97 49.23 0.68
CA SER A 4 -18.30 47.89 0.21
C SER A 4 -17.66 46.88 1.16
N VAL A 5 -18.47 46.17 1.96
CA VAL A 5 -17.98 45.04 2.76
C VAL A 5 -17.67 43.89 1.80
N THR A 6 -16.42 43.47 1.78
CA THR A 6 -15.92 42.28 1.09
C THR A 6 -16.65 41.04 1.62
N GLY A 7 -17.53 40.46 0.81
CA GLY A 7 -18.17 39.19 1.14
C GLY A 7 -17.18 38.04 1.00
N THR A 8 -16.62 37.58 2.12
CA THR A 8 -16.11 36.20 2.21
C THR A 8 -17.33 35.30 2.14
N VAL A 9 -17.54 34.65 1.00
CA VAL A 9 -18.63 33.70 0.80
C VAL A 9 -18.31 32.47 1.64
N GLU A 10 -19.04 32.28 2.75
CA GLU A 10 -18.93 31.03 3.50
C GLU A 10 -19.47 29.88 2.65
N PRO A 11 -18.68 28.81 2.43
CA PRO A 11 -19.12 27.68 1.63
C PRO A 11 -20.30 26.99 2.31
N SER A 12 -21.28 26.58 1.50
CA SER A 12 -22.48 25.94 2.01
C SER A 12 -22.13 24.60 2.68
N ARG A 13 -22.86 24.22 3.73
CA ARG A 13 -22.64 22.93 4.43
C ARG A 13 -22.59 21.76 3.44
N GLN A 14 -23.41 21.77 2.39
CA GLN A 14 -23.42 20.72 1.37
C GLN A 14 -22.14 20.63 0.54
N GLU A 15 -21.52 21.76 0.17
CA GLU A 15 -20.24 21.79 -0.57
C GLU A 15 -19.09 21.27 0.28
N VAL A 16 -19.07 21.60 1.57
CA VAL A 16 -18.07 21.10 2.52
C VAL A 16 -18.14 19.57 2.67
N TYR A 17 -19.36 18.99 2.69
CA TYR A 17 -19.54 17.54 2.78
C TYR A 17 -19.22 16.81 1.46
N ALA A 18 -19.50 17.41 0.29
CA ALA A 18 -19.16 16.82 -1.01
C ALA A 18 -17.64 16.69 -1.22
N ASP A 19 -16.85 17.71 -0.85
CA ASP A 19 -15.39 17.72 -0.94
C ASP A 19 -14.74 16.75 0.08
N ALA A 20 -15.26 16.71 1.31
CA ALA A 20 -14.80 15.77 2.34
C ALA A 20 -15.12 14.30 2.00
N THR A 21 -16.30 14.02 1.45
CA THR A 21 -16.67 12.66 1.01
C THR A 21 -15.90 12.21 -0.22
N GLN A 22 -15.60 13.13 -1.17
CA GLN A 22 -14.71 12.85 -2.30
C GLN A 22 -13.27 12.53 -1.85
N ARG A 23 -12.75 13.23 -0.84
CA ARG A 23 -11.41 12.94 -0.27
C ARG A 23 -11.35 11.61 0.49
N ILE A 24 -12.42 11.20 1.16
CA ILE A 24 -12.46 9.91 1.88
C ILE A 24 -12.51 8.73 0.88
N PHE A 25 -13.21 8.88 -0.25
CA PHE A 25 -13.25 7.87 -1.30
C PHE A 25 -11.96 7.80 -2.16
N SER A 26 -11.11 8.84 -2.11
CA SER A 26 -9.92 8.92 -2.96
C SER A 26 -8.72 8.13 -2.41
N GLU A 27 -8.55 8.01 -1.09
CA GLU A 27 -7.40 7.30 -0.51
C GLU A 27 -7.39 5.78 -0.79
N GLU A 28 -8.55 5.12 -0.76
CA GLU A 28 -8.68 3.71 -1.16
C GLU A 28 -8.47 3.49 -2.66
N ASN A 29 -8.80 4.49 -3.49
CA ASN A 29 -8.64 4.38 -4.94
C ASN A 29 -7.18 4.52 -5.40
N ILE A 30 -6.34 5.27 -4.69
CA ILE A 30 -4.93 5.48 -5.09
C ILE A 30 -4.16 4.16 -5.16
N VAL A 31 -4.33 3.27 -4.18
CA VAL A 31 -3.61 1.98 -4.16
C VAL A 31 -4.06 1.08 -5.32
N LYS A 32 -5.36 1.11 -5.64
CA LYS A 32 -5.93 0.35 -6.75
C LYS A 32 -5.39 0.85 -8.09
N GLU A 33 -5.41 2.16 -8.32
CA GLU A 33 -4.88 2.77 -9.55
C GLU A 33 -3.38 2.49 -9.74
N GLN A 34 -2.60 2.57 -8.66
CA GLN A 34 -1.17 2.22 -8.68
C GLN A 34 -0.94 0.75 -9.05
N LEU A 35 -1.75 -0.16 -8.51
CA LEU A 35 -1.66 -1.58 -8.84
C LEU A 35 -2.06 -1.86 -10.29
N GLU A 36 -3.13 -1.25 -10.78
CA GLU A 36 -3.58 -1.38 -12.17
C GLU A 36 -2.52 -0.87 -13.16
N SER A 37 -1.90 0.27 -12.87
CA SER A 37 -0.81 0.82 -13.66
C SER A 37 0.41 -0.12 -13.68
N LEU A 38 0.80 -0.67 -12.53
CA LEU A 38 1.90 -1.64 -12.45
C LEU A 38 1.59 -2.91 -13.24
N VAL A 39 0.38 -3.46 -13.13
CA VAL A 39 -0.03 -4.67 -13.85
C VAL A 39 0.03 -4.45 -15.36
N SER A 40 -0.45 -3.30 -15.86
CA SER A 40 -0.35 -2.95 -17.28
C SER A 40 1.11 -2.97 -17.75
N GLU A 41 2.01 -2.33 -17.00
CA GLU A 41 3.43 -2.29 -17.34
C GLU A 41 4.08 -3.68 -17.34
N MET A 42 3.70 -4.56 -16.40
CA MET A 42 4.22 -5.93 -16.35
C MET A 42 3.79 -6.75 -17.58
N ILE A 43 2.55 -6.55 -18.06
CA ILE A 43 2.04 -7.20 -19.27
C ILE A 43 2.77 -6.67 -20.51
N ASP A 44 2.96 -5.35 -20.62
CA ASP A 44 3.66 -4.72 -21.75
C ASP A 44 5.11 -5.20 -21.86
N ARG A 45 5.76 -5.42 -20.70
CA ARG A 45 7.11 -5.98 -20.60
C ARG A 45 7.18 -7.51 -20.77
N ARG A 46 6.04 -8.18 -21.00
CA ARG A 46 5.90 -9.64 -21.13
C ARG A 46 6.38 -10.43 -19.91
N ILE A 47 6.18 -9.88 -18.72
CA ILE A 47 6.43 -10.61 -17.47
C ILE A 47 5.32 -11.65 -17.31
N TYR A 48 5.71 -12.91 -17.13
CA TYR A 48 4.75 -13.99 -16.94
C TYR A 48 4.11 -13.91 -15.55
N LEU A 49 2.86 -14.36 -15.44
CA LEU A 49 2.09 -14.32 -14.19
C LEU A 49 2.83 -15.00 -13.03
N GLU A 50 3.47 -16.14 -13.27
CA GLU A 50 4.22 -16.86 -12.25
C GLU A 50 5.40 -16.05 -11.72
N GLU A 51 6.14 -15.38 -12.61
CA GLU A 51 7.25 -14.50 -12.25
C GLU A 51 6.75 -13.28 -11.45
N ALA A 52 5.65 -12.68 -11.89
CA ALA A 52 5.01 -11.56 -11.22
C ALA A 52 4.59 -11.90 -9.79
N LEU A 53 3.90 -13.04 -9.61
CA LEU A 53 3.46 -13.51 -8.30
C LEU A 53 4.64 -13.84 -7.39
N ASN A 54 5.69 -14.46 -7.94
CA ASN A 54 6.89 -14.80 -7.18
C ASN A 54 7.62 -13.55 -6.66
N GLU A 55 7.84 -12.55 -7.51
CA GLU A 55 8.48 -11.30 -7.11
C GLU A 55 7.60 -10.48 -6.15
N PHE A 56 6.29 -10.39 -6.41
CA PHE A 56 5.36 -9.74 -5.49
C PHE A 56 5.40 -10.39 -4.11
N GLU A 57 5.26 -11.72 -4.03
CA GLU A 57 5.27 -12.46 -2.77
C GLU A 57 6.57 -12.22 -1.99
N LYS A 58 7.72 -12.30 -2.67
CA LYS A 58 9.04 -12.05 -2.09
C LYS A 58 9.13 -10.66 -1.49
N LYS A 59 8.71 -9.62 -2.22
CA LYS A 59 8.71 -8.21 -1.76
C LYS A 59 7.74 -7.99 -0.60
N PHE A 60 6.57 -8.60 -0.67
CA PHE A 60 5.53 -8.47 0.35
C PHE A 60 5.99 -9.06 1.69
N ILE A 61 6.56 -10.27 1.65
CA ILE A 61 7.11 -10.94 2.85
C ILE A 61 8.30 -10.17 3.41
N GLN A 62 9.24 -9.75 2.56
CA GLN A 62 10.40 -8.97 3.00
C GLN A 62 9.99 -7.65 3.69
N SER A 63 8.95 -7.00 3.19
CA SER A 63 8.41 -5.77 3.79
C SER A 63 7.80 -6.05 5.16
N ALA A 64 7.04 -7.13 5.32
CA ALA A 64 6.49 -7.52 6.62
C ALA A 64 7.58 -7.91 7.64
N LEU A 65 8.64 -8.60 7.20
CA LEU A 65 9.82 -8.90 8.02
C LEU A 65 10.52 -7.62 8.46
N THR A 66 10.71 -6.67 7.54
CA THR A 66 11.36 -5.38 7.82
C THR A 66 10.55 -4.57 8.84
N LYS A 67 9.24 -4.44 8.63
CA LYS A 67 8.31 -3.79 9.58
C LYS A 67 8.31 -4.45 10.96
N SER A 68 8.60 -5.75 11.01
CA SER A 68 8.65 -6.55 12.24
C SER A 68 10.04 -6.64 12.87
N GLY A 69 11.05 -5.93 12.32
CA GLY A 69 12.43 -6.00 12.79
C GLY A 69 13.05 -7.39 12.70
N GLY A 70 12.67 -8.17 11.69
CA GLY A 70 13.11 -9.56 11.50
C GLY A 70 12.35 -10.60 12.32
N ASN A 71 11.44 -10.18 13.21
CA ASN A 71 10.67 -11.12 14.03
C ASN A 71 9.60 -11.84 13.18
N GLN A 72 9.85 -13.11 12.87
CA GLN A 72 8.95 -13.92 12.03
C GLN A 72 7.57 -14.12 12.65
N THR A 73 7.45 -14.27 13.97
CA THR A 73 6.14 -14.42 14.63
C THR A 73 5.30 -13.15 14.49
N LYS A 74 5.91 -11.97 14.63
CA LYS A 74 5.24 -10.68 14.40
C LYS A 74 4.90 -10.50 12.92
N ALA A 75 5.83 -10.81 12.01
CA ALA A 75 5.60 -10.71 10.58
C ALA A 75 4.48 -11.64 10.10
N ALA A 76 4.38 -12.85 10.65
CA ALA A 76 3.30 -13.80 10.35
C ALA A 76 1.93 -13.23 10.74
N LYS A 77 1.84 -12.56 11.91
CA LYS A 77 0.63 -11.86 12.34
C LYS A 77 0.27 -10.70 11.40
N VAL A 78 1.25 -9.90 10.98
CA VAL A 78 1.04 -8.78 10.02
C VAL A 78 0.55 -9.31 8.67
N LEU A 79 1.08 -10.44 8.21
CA LEU A 79 0.70 -11.07 6.95
C LEU A 79 -0.62 -11.86 7.04
N GLY A 80 -1.17 -12.07 8.24
CA GLY A 80 -2.36 -12.90 8.42
C GLY A 80 -2.15 -14.39 8.13
N VAL A 81 -0.91 -14.89 8.23
CA VAL A 81 -0.57 -16.29 7.94
C VAL A 81 -0.02 -17.01 9.17
N HIS A 82 -0.12 -18.33 9.18
CA HIS A 82 0.54 -19.11 10.22
C HIS A 82 2.07 -19.00 10.11
N ARG A 83 2.76 -18.95 11.25
CA ARG A 83 4.24 -18.79 11.30
C ARG A 83 5.00 -19.86 10.50
N ASN A 84 4.49 -21.09 10.45
CA ASN A 84 5.11 -22.18 9.70
C ASN A 84 5.04 -21.93 8.19
N THR A 85 3.91 -21.37 7.72
CA THR A 85 3.73 -20.99 6.32
C THR A 85 4.70 -19.88 5.96
N LEU A 86 4.82 -18.85 6.82
CA LEU A 86 5.82 -17.80 6.63
C LEU A 86 7.24 -18.38 6.59
N ASN A 87 7.61 -19.23 7.55
CA ASN A 87 8.94 -19.82 7.61
C ASN A 87 9.29 -20.58 6.31
N ARG A 88 8.36 -21.42 5.81
CA ARG A 88 8.54 -22.12 4.52
C ARG A 88 8.77 -21.14 3.36
N LYS A 89 8.00 -20.06 3.29
CA LYS A 89 8.14 -19.04 2.24
C LYS A 89 9.45 -18.25 2.37
N VAL A 90 9.89 -17.95 3.59
CA VAL A 90 11.19 -17.29 3.84
C VAL A 90 12.35 -18.13 3.33
N ILE A 91 12.33 -19.45 3.59
CA ILE A 91 13.34 -20.39 3.10
C ILE A 91 13.27 -20.50 1.58
N LEU A 92 12.07 -20.68 1.01
CA LEU A 92 11.85 -20.79 -0.44
C LEU A 92 12.41 -19.59 -1.20
N HIS A 93 12.11 -18.38 -0.70
CA HIS A 93 12.53 -17.12 -1.31
C HIS A 93 13.92 -16.65 -0.90
N LYS A 94 14.62 -17.41 -0.05
CA LYS A 94 15.95 -17.10 0.51
C LYS A 94 16.01 -15.69 1.12
N LEU A 95 14.99 -15.35 1.91
CA LEU A 95 14.86 -14.02 2.51
C LEU A 95 15.69 -13.94 3.80
N ASN A 96 16.55 -12.91 3.89
CA ASN A 96 17.32 -12.67 5.10
C ASN A 96 16.46 -11.93 6.12
N GLY A 97 16.16 -12.57 7.25
CA GLY A 97 15.47 -11.96 8.39
C GLY A 97 16.30 -10.91 9.13
N HIS A 98 17.54 -10.65 8.70
CA HIS A 98 18.47 -9.75 9.34
C HIS A 98 19.06 -8.79 8.29
N LYS A 99 18.68 -7.51 8.37
CA LYS A 99 19.56 -6.42 7.95
C LYS A 99 19.92 -5.63 9.20
N PRO A 100 21.22 -5.36 9.47
CA PRO A 100 21.60 -4.41 10.48
C PRO A 100 21.10 -3.03 10.03
N LYS A 101 20.58 -2.25 10.98
CA LYS A 101 20.20 -0.85 10.75
C LYS A 101 21.50 -0.06 10.45
N PRO A 102 21.49 0.94 9.54
CA PRO A 102 22.62 1.86 9.40
C PRO A 102 22.89 2.59 10.72
#